data_AF-A0A535XVC0-F1
#
_entry.id   AF-A0A535XVC0-F1
#
_cell.length_a   1.000
_cell.length_b   1.000
_cell.length_c   1.000
_cell.angle_alpha   90.00
_cell.angle_beta   90.00
_cell.angle_gamma   90.00
#
_symmetry.space_group_name_H-M   'P 1'
#
loop_
_entity.id
_entity.type
_entity.pdbx_description
1 polymer ?
#
loop_
_entity_poly.entity_id
_entity_poly.type
_entity_poly.pdbx_seq_one_letter_code
_entity_poly.pdbx_strand_id
1 'polypeptide(L)'
;MSDERGQAILILVLALGIAATAIVGLRAAQDGIVAGARAQRAGEAAVEAAAQSVADIYAARPAAAKELVRDPRVLETARVAAEELAHENGGRGVEQVRLSCIGDRIEARLVLSGYSHHAGFRAPECSPP
;
A
#
# COMPACT_ATOMS: atom_id res chain seq x y z
N MET A 1 3.33 -56.26 -25.91
CA MET A 1 4.52 -55.76 -25.18
C MET A 1 4.89 -54.30 -25.48
N SER A 2 4.63 -53.72 -26.66
CA SER A 2 4.84 -52.27 -26.89
C SER A 2 3.76 -51.38 -26.26
N ASP A 3 2.54 -51.88 -26.11
CA ASP A 3 1.37 -51.10 -25.66
C ASP A 3 1.46 -50.67 -24.19
N GLU A 4 1.84 -51.60 -23.30
CA GLU A 4 1.99 -51.34 -21.86
C GLU A 4 3.15 -50.37 -21.56
N ARG A 5 4.25 -50.44 -22.31
CA ARG A 5 5.37 -49.49 -22.17
C ARG A 5 5.00 -48.11 -22.68
N GLY A 6 4.28 -48.02 -23.80
CA GLY A 6 3.76 -46.75 -24.32
C GLY A 6 2.80 -46.08 -23.34
N GLN A 7 1.90 -46.86 -22.74
CA GLN A 7 0.95 -46.39 -21.74
C GLN A 7 1.65 -45.96 -20.44
N ALA A 8 2.66 -46.69 -19.98
CA ALA A 8 3.45 -46.31 -18.81
C ALA A 8 4.21 -44.98 -19.01
N ILE A 9 4.78 -44.77 -20.20
CA ILE A 9 5.48 -43.52 -20.54
C ILE A 9 4.50 -42.34 -20.57
N LEU A 10 3.31 -42.52 -21.15
CA LEU A 10 2.27 -41.48 -21.18
C LEU A 10 1.81 -41.09 -19.77
N ILE A 11 1.60 -42.06 -18.89
CA ILE A 11 1.24 -41.81 -17.49
C ILE A 11 2.35 -41.03 -16.78
N LEU A 12 3.61 -41.39 -17.00
CA LEU A 12 4.75 -40.71 -16.40
C LEU A 12 4.86 -39.25 -16.87
N VAL A 13 4.70 -39.00 -18.17
CA VAL A 13 4.73 -37.65 -18.75
C VAL A 13 3.56 -36.80 -18.23
N LEU A 14 2.37 -37.39 -18.14
CA LEU A 14 1.19 -36.70 -17.58
C LEU A 14 1.42 -36.33 -16.11
N ALA A 15 1.95 -37.26 -15.30
CA ALA A 15 2.27 -37.00 -13.90
C ALA A 15 3.32 -35.88 -13.73
N LEU A 16 4.37 -35.88 -14.56
CA LEU A 16 5.37 -34.81 -14.61
C LEU A 16 4.77 -33.47 -15.01
N GLY A 17 3.86 -33.45 -15.98
CA GLY A 17 3.14 -32.25 -16.40
C GLY A 17 2.30 -31.65 -15.27
N ILE A 18 1.56 -32.49 -14.54
CA ILE A 18 0.75 -32.07 -13.38
C ILE A 18 1.64 -31.56 -12.24
N ALA A 19 2.76 -32.24 -11.97
CA ALA A 19 3.71 -31.79 -10.96
C ALA A 19 4.31 -30.42 -11.31
N ALA A 20 4.67 -30.20 -12.58
CA ALA A 20 5.22 -28.93 -13.04
C ALA A 20 4.21 -27.78 -12.90
N THR A 21 2.95 -27.98 -13.29
CA THR A 21 1.91 -26.95 -13.16
C THR A 21 1.58 -26.65 -11.70
N ALA A 22 1.55 -27.66 -10.83
CA ALA A 22 1.37 -27.48 -9.40
C ALA A 22 2.50 -26.64 -8.77
N ILE A 23 3.76 -26.89 -9.15
CA ILE A 23 4.91 -26.12 -8.65
C ILE A 23 4.85 -24.66 -9.13
N VAL A 24 4.54 -24.43 -10.40
CA VAL A 24 4.41 -23.07 -10.96
C VAL A 24 3.26 -22.31 -10.29
N GLY A 25 2.10 -22.96 -10.12
CA GLY A 25 0.95 -22.37 -9.43
C GLY A 25 1.27 -22.03 -7.97
N LEU A 26 1.99 -22.89 -7.26
CA LEU A 26 2.39 -22.66 -5.88
C LEU A 26 3.38 -21.49 -5.75
N ARG A 27 4.35 -21.37 -6.67
CA ARG A 27 5.29 -20.25 -6.68
C ARG A 27 4.57 -18.92 -6.98
N ALA A 28 3.67 -18.90 -7.96
CA ALA A 28 2.88 -17.72 -8.27
C ALA A 28 2.03 -17.25 -7.07
N ALA A 29 1.44 -18.19 -6.32
CA ALA A 29 0.68 -17.88 -5.11
C ALA A 29 1.58 -17.31 -3.99
N GLN A 30 2.77 -17.87 -3.78
CA GLN A 30 3.72 -17.36 -2.78
C GLN A 30 4.27 -15.98 -3.14
N ASP A 31 4.61 -15.76 -4.42
CA ASP A 31 5.05 -14.46 -4.92
C ASP A 31 3.95 -13.41 -4.72
N GLY A 32 2.68 -13.77 -4.95
CA GLY A 32 1.52 -12.91 -4.68
C GLY A 32 1.37 -12.55 -3.20
N ILE A 33 1.54 -13.52 -2.29
CA ILE A 33 1.44 -13.28 -0.83
C ILE A 33 2.57 -12.38 -0.35
N VAL A 34 3.81 -12.64 -0.77
CA VAL A 34 4.98 -11.83 -0.38
C VAL A 34 4.89 -10.42 -0.96
N ALA A 35 4.45 -10.28 -2.21
CA ALA A 35 4.22 -8.98 -2.84
C ALA A 35 3.13 -8.18 -2.10
N GLY A 36 2.01 -8.82 -1.74
CA GLY A 36 0.94 -8.19 -0.96
C GLY A 36 1.41 -7.73 0.42
N ALA A 37 2.17 -8.56 1.14
CA ALA A 37 2.70 -8.21 2.46
C ALA A 37 3.74 -7.07 2.43
N ARG A 38 4.46 -6.90 1.30
CA ARG A 38 5.36 -5.76 1.09
C ARG A 38 4.57 -4.49 0.75
N ALA A 39 3.59 -4.59 -0.15
CA ALA A 39 2.73 -3.47 -0.51
C ALA A 39 1.99 -2.91 0.70
N GLN A 40 1.47 -3.78 1.58
CA GLN A 40 0.81 -3.37 2.81
C GLN A 40 1.74 -2.59 3.74
N ARG A 41 2.93 -3.12 4.03
CA ARG A 41 3.92 -2.46 4.89
C ARG A 41 4.40 -1.13 4.31
N ALA A 42 4.62 -1.08 3.00
CA ALA A 42 4.97 0.15 2.31
C ALA A 42 3.85 1.19 2.41
N GLY A 43 2.59 0.77 2.29
CA GLY A 43 1.43 1.66 2.40
C GLY A 43 1.20 2.20 3.80
N GLU A 44 1.37 1.36 4.82
CA GLU A 44 1.31 1.78 6.23
C GLU A 44 2.41 2.80 6.55
N ALA A 45 3.67 2.50 6.23
CA ALA A 45 4.78 3.43 6.45
C ALA A 45 4.60 4.76 5.68
N ALA A 46 4.13 4.69 4.43
CA ALA A 46 3.90 5.86 3.60
C ALA A 46 2.80 6.77 4.16
N VAL A 47 1.68 6.20 4.60
CA VAL A 47 0.57 7.02 5.11
C VAL A 47 0.88 7.60 6.50
N GLU A 48 1.64 6.89 7.33
CA GLU A 48 2.14 7.43 8.60
C GLU A 48 3.09 8.60 8.38
N ALA A 49 4.02 8.48 7.43
CA ALA A 49 4.91 9.59 7.07
C ALA A 49 4.16 10.80 6.53
N ALA A 50 3.15 10.58 5.68
CA ALA A 50 2.27 11.66 5.22
C ALA A 50 1.60 12.36 6.41
N ALA A 51 0.96 11.59 7.30
CA ALA A 51 0.27 12.15 8.47
C ALA A 51 1.23 12.91 9.39
N GLN A 52 2.44 12.39 9.62
CA GLN A 52 3.44 13.02 10.48
C GLN A 52 3.97 14.34 9.89
N SER A 53 4.26 14.37 8.58
CA SER A 53 4.68 15.61 7.92
C SER A 53 3.62 16.72 8.03
N VAL A 54 2.33 16.35 7.98
CA VAL A 54 1.22 17.30 8.17
C VAL A 54 1.07 17.69 9.63
N ALA A 55 1.33 16.77 10.57
CA ALA A 55 1.33 17.07 12.00
C ALA A 55 2.38 18.11 12.37
N ASP A 56 3.58 18.03 11.80
CA ASP A 56 4.66 19.00 12.03
C ASP A 56 4.28 20.41 11.56
N ILE A 57 3.62 20.50 10.40
CA ILE A 57 3.12 21.78 9.88
C ILE A 57 1.97 22.30 10.74
N TYR A 58 1.04 21.42 11.13
CA TYR A 58 -0.06 21.76 12.03
C TYR A 58 0.44 22.27 13.38
N ALA A 59 1.48 21.65 13.96
CA ALA A 59 2.05 22.06 15.24
C ALA A 59 2.55 23.52 15.22
N ALA A 60 3.01 24.01 14.06
CA ALA A 60 3.39 25.41 13.89
C ALA A 60 2.19 26.37 13.78
N ARG A 61 1.02 25.90 13.32
CA ARG A 61 -0.19 26.72 13.08
C ARG A 61 -1.50 25.96 13.34
N PRO A 62 -1.83 25.61 14.61
CA PRO A 62 -2.98 24.75 14.91
C PRO A 62 -4.32 25.35 14.49
N ALA A 63 -4.46 26.67 14.66
CA ALA A 63 -5.67 27.41 14.30
C ALA A 63 -6.04 27.35 12.80
N ALA A 64 -5.09 26.97 11.94
CA ALA A 64 -5.27 26.90 10.49
C ALA A 64 -5.60 25.50 9.96
N ALA A 65 -6.00 24.56 10.82
CA ALA A 65 -6.24 23.15 10.45
C ALA A 65 -7.09 22.97 9.17
N LYS A 66 -8.18 23.74 9.05
CA LYS A 66 -9.10 23.67 7.90
C LYS A 66 -8.50 24.23 6.61
N GLU A 67 -7.62 25.22 6.70
CA GLU A 67 -6.87 25.69 5.53
C GLU A 67 -5.75 24.73 5.16
N LEU A 68 -5.04 24.16 6.14
CA LEU A 68 -3.92 23.24 5.93
C LEU A 68 -4.32 22.02 5.09
N VAL A 69 -5.47 21.40 5.37
CA VAL A 69 -5.94 20.24 4.60
C VAL A 69 -6.32 20.55 3.15
N ARG A 70 -6.48 21.83 2.80
CA ARG A 70 -6.79 22.32 1.44
C ARG A 70 -5.58 22.94 0.74
N ASP A 71 -4.49 23.18 1.46
CA ASP A 71 -3.31 23.83 0.91
C ASP A 71 -2.55 22.84 0.01
N PRO A 72 -2.40 23.14 -1.31
CA PRO A 72 -1.67 22.29 -2.24
C PRO A 72 -0.23 22.04 -1.82
N ARG A 73 0.43 22.97 -1.11
CA ARG A 73 1.81 22.81 -0.64
C ARG A 73 1.91 21.79 0.49
N VAL A 74 0.90 21.74 1.35
CA VAL A 74 0.81 20.76 2.45
C VAL A 74 0.51 19.37 1.86
N LEU A 75 -0.41 19.29 0.88
CA LEU A 75 -0.68 18.06 0.15
C LEU A 75 0.57 17.52 -0.56
N GLU A 76 1.33 18.40 -1.19
CA GLU A 76 2.58 18.02 -1.87
C GLU A 76 3.66 17.56 -0.89
N THR A 77 3.79 18.24 0.25
CA THR A 77 4.73 17.83 1.32
C THR A 77 4.38 16.43 1.84
N ALA A 78 3.10 16.18 2.08
CA ALA A 78 2.60 14.87 2.49
C ALA A 78 2.86 13.79 1.43
N ARG A 79 2.69 14.12 0.14
CA ARG A 79 2.98 13.22 -0.98
C ARG A 79 4.46 12.85 -1.04
N VAL A 80 5.35 13.83 -0.95
CA VAL A 80 6.80 13.59 -1.00
C VAL A 80 7.26 12.71 0.18
N ALA A 81 6.80 13.01 1.39
CA ALA A 81 7.12 12.20 2.57
C ALA A 81 6.60 10.75 2.43
N ALA A 82 5.39 10.59 1.89
CA ALA A 82 4.84 9.27 1.63
C ALA A 82 5.63 8.50 0.55
N GLU A 83 6.07 9.16 -0.51
CA GLU A 83 6.85 8.54 -1.58
C GLU A 83 8.21 8.07 -1.11
N GLU A 84 8.88 8.85 -0.28
CA GLU A 84 10.14 8.49 0.35
C GLU A 84 10.00 7.19 1.14
N LEU A 85 9.06 7.14 2.09
CA LEU A 85 8.86 5.94 2.92
C LEU A 85 8.28 4.76 2.14
N ALA A 86 7.43 5.00 1.14
CA ALA A 86 6.96 3.94 0.25
C ALA A 86 8.14 3.30 -0.48
N HIS A 87 9.08 4.10 -0.99
CA HIS A 87 10.24 3.63 -1.74
C HIS A 87 11.17 2.79 -0.86
N GLU A 88 11.48 3.25 0.35
CA GLU A 88 12.30 2.51 1.32
C GLU A 88 11.73 1.14 1.67
N ASN A 89 10.40 1.01 1.64
CA ASN A 89 9.68 -0.23 1.93
C ASN A 89 9.36 -1.07 0.67
N GLY A 90 9.91 -0.70 -0.50
CA GLY A 90 9.75 -1.44 -1.76
C GLY A 90 8.44 -1.18 -2.51
N GLY A 91 7.70 -0.14 -2.14
CA GLY A 91 6.53 0.37 -2.85
C GLY A 91 6.90 1.10 -4.15
N ARG A 92 5.93 1.20 -5.07
CA ARG A 92 6.12 1.82 -6.39
C ARG A 92 5.22 3.04 -6.56
N GLY A 93 5.61 4.15 -5.94
CA GLY A 93 5.01 5.46 -6.16
C GLY A 93 3.60 5.63 -5.58
N VAL A 94 3.30 6.83 -5.09
CA VAL A 94 2.00 7.13 -4.49
C VAL A 94 1.03 7.58 -5.58
N GLU A 95 -0.11 6.91 -5.71
CA GLU A 95 -1.09 7.19 -6.78
C GLU A 95 -1.95 8.41 -6.44
N GLN A 96 -2.31 8.54 -5.16
CA GLN A 96 -3.16 9.61 -4.68
C GLN A 96 -2.87 9.91 -3.21
N VAL A 97 -2.86 11.19 -2.85
CA VAL A 97 -2.89 11.68 -1.47
C VAL A 97 -4.07 12.64 -1.31
N ARG A 98 -4.82 12.49 -0.22
CA ARG A 98 -5.86 13.41 0.20
C ARG A 98 -5.72 13.70 1.69
N LEU A 99 -5.98 14.95 2.05
CA LEU A 99 -6.07 15.39 3.44
C LEU A 99 -7.51 15.83 3.70
N SER A 100 -8.03 15.50 4.87
CA SER A 100 -9.38 15.90 5.27
C SER A 100 -9.48 16.08 6.77
N CYS A 101 -10.27 17.06 7.20
CA CYS A 101 -10.78 17.11 8.56
C CYS A 101 -11.93 16.10 8.71
N ILE A 102 -11.83 15.18 9.66
CA ILE A 102 -12.88 14.23 10.03
C ILE A 102 -13.12 14.34 11.54
N GLY A 103 -14.22 14.98 11.93
CA GLY A 103 -14.49 15.30 13.34
C GLY A 103 -13.40 16.20 13.92
N ASP A 104 -12.81 15.79 15.03
CA ASP A 104 -11.70 16.48 15.73
C ASP A 104 -10.31 16.01 15.25
N ARG A 105 -10.19 15.51 14.02
CA ARG A 105 -8.94 14.92 13.49
C ARG A 105 -8.63 15.40 12.07
N ILE A 106 -7.34 15.46 11.76
CA ILE A 106 -6.85 15.48 10.37
C ILE A 106 -6.52 14.04 9.98
N GLU A 107 -7.08 13.57 8.87
CA GLU A 107 -6.79 12.27 8.26
C GLU A 107 -6.10 12.48 6.91
N ALA A 108 -4.97 11.81 6.75
CA ALA A 108 -4.32 11.57 5.47
C ALA A 108 -4.78 10.23 4.91
N ARG A 109 -5.24 10.26 3.66
CA ARG A 109 -5.61 9.07 2.89
C ARG A 109 -4.72 8.96 1.68
N LEU A 110 -4.17 7.77 1.49
CA LEU A 110 -3.19 7.46 0.46
C LEU A 110 -3.62 6.24 -0.33
N VAL A 111 -3.38 6.23 -1.64
CA VAL A 111 -3.52 5.04 -2.49
C VAL A 111 -2.15 4.59 -2.97
N LEU A 112 -1.80 3.33 -2.69
CA LEU A 112 -0.54 2.71 -3.08
C LEU A 112 -0.81 1.29 -3.59
N SER A 113 -0.36 0.99 -4.82
CA SER A 113 -0.53 -0.34 -5.43
C SER A 113 -2.00 -0.79 -5.45
N GLY A 114 -2.93 0.15 -5.67
CA GLY A 114 -4.39 -0.08 -5.65
C GLY A 114 -5.03 -0.23 -4.25
N TYR A 115 -4.27 -0.17 -3.16
CA TYR A 115 -4.79 -0.23 -1.79
C TYR A 115 -4.92 1.15 -1.16
N SER A 116 -6.01 1.37 -0.42
CA SER A 116 -6.24 2.63 0.31
C SER A 116 -5.74 2.48 1.76
N HIS A 117 -4.81 3.34 2.14
CA HIS A 117 -4.28 3.47 3.49
C HIS A 117 -4.73 4.79 4.11
N HIS A 118 -4.86 4.84 5.43
CA HIS A 118 -5.22 6.06 6.15
C HIS A 118 -4.48 6.14 7.48
N ALA A 119 -4.07 7.36 7.86
CA ALA A 119 -3.53 7.68 9.16
C ALA A 119 -3.93 9.11 9.52
N GLY A 120 -4.02 9.42 10.80
CA GLY A 120 -4.45 10.74 11.22
C GLY A 120 -4.16 11.01 12.69
N PHE A 121 -4.19 12.29 13.05
CA PHE A 121 -3.90 12.78 14.38
C PHE A 121 -5.00 13.72 14.86
N ARG A 122 -5.07 13.95 16.17
CA ARG A 122 -6.07 14.85 16.76
C ARG A 122 -5.75 16.30 16.40
N ALA A 123 -6.74 17.00 15.88
CA ALA A 123 -6.72 18.42 15.56
C ALA A 123 -8.10 19.00 15.94
N PRO A 124 -8.30 19.46 17.19
CA PRO A 124 -9.60 19.90 17.69
C PRO A 124 -10.27 20.99 16.83
N GLU A 125 -9.47 21.79 16.14
CA GLU A 125 -9.87 22.89 15.27
C GLU A 125 -10.57 22.41 13.97
N CYS A 126 -10.46 21.12 13.65
CA CYS A 126 -11.24 20.52 12.57
C CYS A 126 -12.74 20.42 12.89
N SER A 127 -13.11 20.36 14.18
CA SER A 127 -14.51 20.27 14.58
C SER A 127 -15.31 21.49 14.09
N PRO A 128 -16.59 21.31 13.71
CA PRO A 128 -17.48 22.45 13.50
C PRO A 128 -17.66 23.22 14.81
N PRO A 129 -17.82 24.56 14.75
CA PRO A 129 -18.16 25.36 15.92
C PRO A 129 -19.56 25.04 16.46
#